data_AF-A0A4P6QAH3-F1
#
_entry.id   AF-A0A4P6QAH3-F1
#
_cell.length_a   1.000
_cell.length_b   1.000
_cell.length_c   1.000
_cell.angle_alpha   90.00
_cell.angle_beta   90.00
_cell.angle_gamma   90.00
#
_symmetry.space_group_name_H-M   'P 1'
#
loop_
_entity.id
_entity.type
_entity.pdbx_description
1 polymer ?
#
loop_
_entity_poly.entity_id
_entity_poly.type
_entity_poly.pdbx_seq_one_letter_code
_entity_poly.pdbx_strand_id
1 'polypeptide(L)'
;MLAAWGAAGPLLPQIGAARRAAHRPVAGYLLVDSLLPQPGSRTREDLRAAQLGDEAAERDAAPPARESPPEFYTEQLPMAADWPDAPCGYLNTGAGPAACARLARMRGWPVLDRSEAAPRTGGAGAAALADDLLELVGML
;
A
#
# COMPACT_ATOMS: atom_id res chain seq x y z
N MET A 1 -8.98 12.22 -1.14
CA MET A 1 -8.51 10.83 -1.11
C MET A 1 -7.08 10.79 -0.58
N LEU A 2 -6.62 9.66 -0.04
CA LEU A 2 -5.24 9.44 0.37
C LEU A 2 -4.67 8.26 -0.40
N ALA A 3 -3.43 8.37 -0.89
CA ALA A 3 -2.74 7.29 -1.58
C ALA A 3 -1.38 7.06 -0.92
N ALA A 4 -0.96 5.80 -0.84
CA ALA A 4 0.36 5.43 -0.35
C ALA A 4 0.97 4.33 -1.20
N TRP A 5 2.29 4.38 -1.33
CA TRP A 5 3.07 3.44 -2.12
C TRP A 5 4.03 2.63 -1.24
N GLY A 6 4.22 1.35 -1.56
CA GLY A 6 5.25 0.52 -0.96
C GLY A 6 5.17 0.47 0.58
N ALA A 7 6.25 0.88 1.24
CA ALA A 7 6.35 0.87 2.72
C ALA A 7 5.52 1.96 3.43
N ALA A 8 4.84 2.85 2.69
CA ALA A 8 4.03 3.92 3.26
C ALA A 8 2.57 3.51 3.55
N GLY A 9 2.05 2.43 2.95
CA GLY A 9 0.66 1.97 3.15
C GLY A 9 0.24 1.83 4.61
N PRO A 10 1.07 1.23 5.48
CA PRO A 10 0.75 1.10 6.89
C PRO A 10 0.58 2.43 7.66
N LEU A 11 0.97 3.56 7.07
CA LEU A 11 0.81 4.89 7.68
C LEU A 11 -0.55 5.53 7.35
N LEU A 12 -1.26 5.05 6.32
CA LEU A 12 -2.56 5.61 5.91
C LEU A 12 -3.59 5.70 7.05
N PRO A 13 -3.72 4.70 7.95
CA PRO A 13 -4.67 4.78 9.05
C PRO A 13 -4.48 6.01 9.94
N GLN A 14 -3.23 6.38 10.26
CA GLN A 14 -2.97 7.55 11.10
C GLN A 14 -3.16 8.86 10.35
N ILE A 15 -2.75 8.91 9.07
CA ILE A 15 -2.99 10.10 8.26
C ILE A 15 -4.51 10.34 8.14
N GLY A 16 -5.29 9.26 8.00
CA GLY A 16 -6.75 9.28 8.02
C GLY A 16 -7.32 9.75 9.36
N ALA A 17 -6.85 9.20 10.47
CA ALA A 17 -7.25 9.62 11.81
C ALA A 17 -6.95 11.11 12.06
N ALA A 18 -5.76 11.59 11.69
CA ALA A 18 -5.38 13.00 11.81
C ALA A 18 -6.25 13.92 10.95
N ARG A 19 -6.59 13.49 9.73
CA ARG A 19 -7.54 14.21 8.84
C ARG A 19 -8.92 14.34 9.48
N ARG A 20 -9.42 13.26 10.07
CA ARG A 20 -10.71 13.24 10.77
C ARG A 20 -10.71 14.13 12.00
N ALA A 21 -9.65 14.10 12.80
CA ALA A 21 -9.47 14.99 13.95
C ALA A 21 -9.44 16.48 13.53
N ALA A 22 -8.95 16.77 12.31
CA ALA A 22 -9.00 18.08 11.70
C ALA A 22 -10.33 18.39 10.97
N HIS A 23 -11.37 17.57 11.17
CA HIS A 23 -12.68 17.66 10.50
C HIS A 23 -12.59 17.69 8.96
N ARG A 24 -11.59 17.01 8.38
CA ARG A 24 -11.42 16.87 6.93
C ARG A 24 -11.73 15.43 6.52
N PRO A 25 -12.81 15.18 5.76
CA PRO A 25 -13.15 13.83 5.34
C PRO A 25 -12.05 13.22 4.45
N VAL A 26 -11.93 11.90 4.54
CA VAL A 26 -11.13 11.07 3.63
C VAL A 26 -12.12 10.33 2.74
N ALA A 27 -12.12 10.66 1.44
CA ALA A 27 -13.01 10.02 0.47
C ALA A 27 -12.67 8.55 0.18
N GLY A 28 -11.46 8.11 0.53
CA GLY A 28 -10.99 6.75 0.30
C GLY A 28 -9.46 6.63 0.43
N TYR A 29 -8.99 5.39 0.49
CA TYR A 29 -7.60 4.99 0.63
C TYR A 29 -7.15 4.17 -0.58
N LEU A 30 -6.11 4.62 -1.28
CA LEU A 30 -5.48 3.86 -2.35
C LEU A 30 -4.12 3.33 -1.91
N LEU A 31 -3.94 2.01 -2.04
CA LEU A 31 -2.67 1.33 -1.75
C LEU A 31 -2.05 0.88 -3.07
N VAL A 32 -0.84 1.36 -3.36
CA VAL A 32 -0.12 1.06 -4.61
C VAL A 32 1.11 0.23 -4.26
N ASP A 33 1.20 -1.00 -4.74
CA ASP A 33 2.34 -1.91 -4.48
C ASP A 33 2.72 -2.01 -2.99
N SER A 34 1.73 -1.82 -2.12
CA SER A 34 1.97 -1.47 -0.73
C SER A 34 1.70 -2.65 0.21
N LEU A 35 2.36 -2.64 1.37
CA LEU A 35 1.93 -3.43 2.53
C LEU A 35 0.57 -2.92 3.00
N LEU A 36 -0.28 -3.84 3.45
CA LEU A 36 -1.61 -3.49 3.95
C LEU A 36 -1.56 -3.19 5.45
N PRO A 37 -2.32 -2.22 5.97
CA PRO A 37 -2.51 -2.10 7.40
C PRO A 37 -3.15 -3.38 7.98
N GLN A 38 -2.65 -3.83 9.14
CA GLN A 38 -3.13 -5.05 9.80
C GLN A 38 -3.16 -4.88 11.33
N PRO A 39 -4.24 -5.35 11.99
CA PRO A 39 -4.30 -5.45 13.45
C PRO A 39 -3.17 -6.27 14.06
N GLY A 40 -2.52 -5.71 15.09
CA GLY A 40 -1.59 -6.42 15.97
C GLY A 40 -0.14 -6.46 15.50
N SER A 41 0.13 -6.29 14.21
CA SER A 41 1.50 -6.11 13.69
C SER A 41 2.01 -4.73 14.06
N ARG A 42 3.21 -4.66 14.65
CA ARG A 42 3.72 -3.40 15.19
C ARG A 42 4.79 -2.77 14.33
N THR A 43 5.56 -3.50 13.53
CA THR A 43 6.62 -2.92 12.68
C THR A 43 6.39 -3.20 11.19
N ARG A 44 7.14 -2.53 10.31
CA ARG A 44 7.10 -2.85 8.86
C ARG A 44 7.68 -4.23 8.60
N GLU A 45 8.69 -4.64 9.37
CA GLU A 45 9.24 -6.00 9.33
C GLU A 45 8.18 -7.04 9.69
N ASP A 46 7.42 -6.85 10.78
CA ASP A 46 6.32 -7.75 11.16
C ASP A 46 5.28 -7.88 10.06
N LEU A 47 4.89 -6.76 9.44
CA LEU A 47 3.95 -6.75 8.33
C LEU A 47 4.50 -7.46 7.09
N ARG A 48 5.79 -7.28 6.78
CA ARG A 48 6.44 -8.00 5.67
C ARG A 48 6.38 -9.51 5.93
N ALA A 49 6.84 -9.94 7.10
CA ALA A 49 6.84 -11.36 7.47
C ALA A 49 5.42 -11.95 7.41
N ALA A 50 4.41 -11.26 7.93
CA ALA A 50 3.03 -11.73 7.96
C ALA A 50 2.36 -11.76 6.57
N GLN A 51 2.69 -10.83 5.68
CA GLN A 51 1.95 -10.64 4.42
C GLN A 51 2.64 -11.22 3.20
N LEU A 52 3.97 -11.30 3.20
CA LEU A 52 4.75 -11.74 2.04
C LEU A 52 5.16 -13.22 2.17
N GLY A 53 5.33 -13.74 3.39
CA GLY A 53 5.87 -15.08 3.60
C GLY A 53 7.20 -15.25 2.86
N ASP A 54 7.32 -16.30 2.05
CA ASP A 54 8.52 -16.61 1.28
C ASP A 54 8.88 -15.52 0.23
N GLU A 55 7.88 -14.76 -0.27
CA GLU A 55 8.11 -13.62 -1.19
C GLU A 55 8.93 -12.49 -0.53
N ALA A 56 9.07 -12.48 0.80
CA ALA A 56 9.87 -11.49 1.52
C ALA A 56 11.37 -11.69 1.26
N ALA A 57 11.84 -12.93 1.37
CA ALA A 57 13.26 -13.27 1.22
C ALA A 57 13.78 -13.00 -0.20
N GLU A 58 12.97 -13.33 -1.21
CA GLU A 58 13.29 -13.03 -2.61
C GLU A 58 13.43 -11.53 -2.86
N ARG A 59 12.62 -10.72 -2.16
CA ARG A 59 12.65 -9.26 -2.32
C ARG A 59 13.77 -8.60 -1.53
N ASP A 60 14.16 -9.16 -0.39
CA ASP A 60 15.34 -8.70 0.35
C ASP A 60 16.65 -8.99 -0.40
N ALA A 61 16.65 -10.02 -1.26
CA ALA A 61 17.76 -10.32 -2.16
C ALA A 61 17.85 -9.33 -3.34
N ALA A 62 16.76 -8.64 -3.70
CA ALA A 62 16.77 -7.65 -4.77
C ALA A 62 17.37 -6.33 -4.26
N PRO A 63 18.32 -5.71 -5.00
CA PRO A 63 18.91 -4.45 -4.58
C PRO A 63 17.83 -3.35 -4.50
N PRO A 64 17.70 -2.64 -3.39
CA PRO A 64 16.68 -1.60 -3.24
C PRO A 64 17.01 -0.41 -4.14
N ALA A 65 15.99 0.14 -4.81
CA ALA A 65 16.14 1.35 -5.64
C ALA A 65 16.63 2.57 -4.82
N ARG A 66 16.35 2.58 -3.52
CA ARG A 66 16.89 3.52 -2.53
C ARG A 66 17.00 2.80 -1.19
N GLU A 67 18.20 2.76 -0.62
CA GLU A 67 18.42 2.13 0.69
C GLU A 67 17.71 2.92 1.79
N SER A 68 16.78 2.25 2.48
CA SER A 68 16.23 2.73 3.76
C SER A 68 17.11 2.20 4.90
N PRO A 69 17.39 3.00 5.93
CA PRO A 69 18.21 2.54 7.04
C PRO A 69 17.45 1.45 7.84
N PRO A 70 18.15 0.50 8.48
CA PRO A 70 17.51 -0.66 9.13
C PRO A 70 16.40 -0.29 10.14
N GLU A 71 16.60 0.79 10.90
CA GLU A 71 15.63 1.31 11.88
C GLU A 71 14.29 1.71 11.27
N PHE A 72 14.24 1.99 9.96
CA PHE A 72 12.99 2.27 9.26
C PHE A 72 12.04 1.07 9.28
N TYR A 73 12.58 -0.15 9.23
CA TYR A 73 11.77 -1.38 9.17
C TYR A 73 11.28 -1.82 10.55
N THR A 74 12.08 -1.56 11.59
CA THR A 74 11.80 -1.91 12.99
C THR A 74 11.05 -0.81 13.75
N GLU A 75 10.85 0.36 13.13
CA GLU A 75 10.02 1.43 13.69
C GLU A 75 8.61 0.93 14.01
N GLN A 76 8.12 1.30 15.20
CA GLN A 76 6.77 0.98 15.63
C GLN A 76 5.73 1.81 14.86
N LEU A 77 4.86 1.11 14.16
CA LEU A 77 3.75 1.63 13.41
C LEU A 77 2.55 1.90 14.33
N PRO A 78 2.08 3.15 14.37
CA PRO A 78 0.86 3.50 15.09
C PRO A 78 -0.37 2.92 14.39
N MET A 79 -1.30 2.31 15.13
CA MET A 79 -2.54 1.78 14.57
C MET A 79 -3.78 2.55 15.03
N ALA A 80 -4.67 2.87 14.10
CA ALA A 80 -5.93 3.55 14.39
C ALA A 80 -7.02 2.48 14.56
N ALA A 81 -7.69 2.47 15.72
CA ALA A 81 -8.64 1.42 16.10
C ALA A 81 -9.84 1.29 15.13
N ASP A 82 -10.27 2.39 14.53
CA ASP A 82 -11.49 2.45 13.70
C ASP A 82 -11.20 2.40 12.18
N TRP A 83 -10.03 1.87 11.78
CA TRP A 83 -9.67 1.78 10.37
C TRP A 83 -10.06 0.42 9.76
N PRO A 84 -10.59 0.38 8.51
CA PRO A 84 -10.82 1.51 7.60
C PRO A 84 -12.15 2.22 7.86
N ASP A 85 -12.12 3.55 7.79
CA ASP A 85 -13.30 4.44 7.94
C ASP A 85 -13.80 5.02 6.61
N ALA A 86 -13.19 4.62 5.49
CA ALA A 86 -13.54 5.03 4.14
C ALA A 86 -13.21 3.88 3.15
N PRO A 87 -13.76 3.88 1.92
CA PRO A 87 -13.47 2.85 0.93
C PRO A 87 -11.96 2.67 0.67
N CYS A 88 -11.53 1.43 0.46
CA CYS A 88 -10.15 1.08 0.19
C CYS A 88 -10.02 0.41 -1.18
N GLY A 89 -8.99 0.78 -1.94
CA GLY A 89 -8.63 0.15 -3.22
C GLY A 89 -7.15 -0.20 -3.27
N TYR A 90 -6.80 -1.21 -4.07
CA TYR A 90 -5.41 -1.63 -4.28
C TYR A 90 -5.04 -1.59 -5.76
N LEU A 91 -3.87 -1.04 -6.07
CA LEU A 91 -3.25 -1.08 -7.40
C LEU A 91 -1.97 -1.91 -7.31
N ASN A 92 -1.92 -3.02 -8.04
CA ASN A 92 -0.70 -3.79 -8.26
C ASN A 92 -0.11 -3.38 -9.62
N THR A 93 1.08 -2.80 -9.62
CA THR A 93 1.77 -2.36 -10.84
C THR A 93 2.75 -3.40 -11.38
N GLY A 94 2.93 -4.50 -10.64
CA GLY A 94 3.98 -5.50 -10.91
C GLY A 94 5.28 -5.23 -10.15
N ALA A 95 5.46 -4.03 -9.60
CA ALA A 95 6.57 -3.72 -8.70
C ALA A 95 6.29 -4.15 -7.23
N GLY A 96 5.02 -4.41 -6.89
CA GLY A 96 4.57 -4.75 -5.55
C GLY A 96 4.39 -6.24 -5.26
N PRO A 97 4.19 -6.63 -3.99
CA PRO A 97 3.85 -7.99 -3.61
C PRO A 97 2.54 -8.46 -4.22
N ALA A 98 2.57 -9.56 -4.98
CA ALA A 98 1.36 -10.25 -5.42
C ALA A 98 0.53 -10.73 -4.22
N ALA A 99 1.18 -11.09 -3.11
CA ALA A 99 0.51 -11.45 -1.86
C ALA A 99 -0.40 -10.34 -1.30
N CYS A 100 0.02 -9.08 -1.39
CA CYS A 100 -0.79 -7.96 -0.89
C CYS A 100 -2.01 -7.70 -1.77
N ALA A 101 -1.90 -7.85 -3.10
CA ALA A 101 -3.06 -7.81 -3.99
C ALA A 101 -4.09 -8.91 -3.64
N ARG A 102 -3.63 -10.14 -3.35
CA ARG A 102 -4.49 -11.24 -2.88
C ARG A 102 -5.17 -10.90 -1.54
N LEU A 103 -4.41 -10.40 -0.58
CA LEU A 103 -4.93 -10.00 0.73
C LEU A 103 -5.93 -8.84 0.66
N ALA A 104 -5.79 -7.91 -0.30
CA ALA A 104 -6.76 -6.85 -0.55
C ALA A 104 -8.08 -7.41 -1.10
N ARG A 105 -8.02 -8.35 -2.06
CA ARG A 105 -9.22 -9.06 -2.56
C ARG A 105 -9.93 -9.83 -1.44
N MET A 106 -9.19 -10.48 -0.55
CA MET A 106 -9.77 -11.17 0.61
C MET A 106 -10.49 -10.24 1.59
N ARG A 107 -10.09 -8.95 1.63
CA ARG A 107 -10.79 -7.90 2.39
C ARG A 107 -11.99 -7.30 1.63
N GLY A 108 -12.29 -7.80 0.43
CA GLY A 108 -13.38 -7.29 -0.42
C GLY A 108 -13.08 -5.95 -1.10
N TRP A 109 -11.82 -5.52 -1.15
CA TRP A 109 -11.44 -4.26 -1.77
C TRP A 109 -11.33 -4.40 -3.29
N PRO A 110 -11.74 -3.39 -4.08
CA PRO A 110 -11.40 -3.32 -5.49
C PRO A 110 -9.89 -3.39 -5.70
N VAL A 111 -9.46 -4.24 -6.63
CA VAL A 111 -8.05 -4.43 -6.97
C VAL A 111 -7.86 -4.25 -8.47
N LEU A 112 -7.07 -3.25 -8.84
CA LEU A 112 -6.59 -3.07 -10.20
C LEU A 112 -5.24 -3.76 -10.35
N ASP A 113 -5.19 -4.82 -11.16
CA ASP A 113 -3.96 -5.59 -11.39
C ASP A 113 -3.38 -5.25 -12.76
N ARG A 114 -2.15 -4.74 -12.75
CA ARG A 114 -1.35 -4.35 -13.91
C ARG A 114 0.03 -5.00 -13.84
N SER A 115 0.16 -6.11 -13.12
CA SER A 115 1.43 -6.79 -12.91
C SER A 115 2.10 -7.32 -14.18
N GLU A 116 1.33 -7.58 -15.23
CA GLU A 116 1.84 -7.98 -16.54
C GLU A 116 2.15 -6.80 -17.48
N ALA A 117 1.87 -5.56 -17.04
CA ALA A 117 2.14 -4.38 -17.84
C ALA A 117 3.63 -4.03 -17.88
N ALA A 118 4.04 -3.26 -18.88
CA ALA A 118 5.41 -2.78 -18.98
C ALA A 118 5.79 -1.90 -17.76
N PRO A 119 7.05 -1.95 -17.28
CA PRO A 119 7.50 -1.14 -16.15
C PRO A 119 7.21 0.35 -16.35
N ARG A 120 6.57 0.98 -15.35
CA ARG A 120 6.20 2.39 -15.41
C ARG A 120 7.40 3.28 -15.08
N THR A 121 8.13 3.66 -16.11
CA THR A 121 9.30 4.56 -16.01
C THR A 121 9.11 5.81 -16.87
N GLY A 122 9.72 6.92 -16.44
CA GLY A 122 9.63 8.21 -17.15
C GLY A 122 8.23 8.82 -17.19
N GLY A 123 8.04 9.83 -18.04
CA GLY A 123 6.78 10.58 -18.13
C GLY A 123 5.59 9.74 -18.61
N ALA A 124 5.81 8.81 -19.55
CA ALA A 124 4.77 7.89 -20.02
C ALA A 124 4.32 6.94 -18.90
N GLY A 125 5.26 6.45 -18.08
CA GLY A 125 4.94 5.62 -16.92
C GLY A 125 4.13 6.39 -15.86
N ALA A 126 4.44 7.67 -15.64
CA ALA A 126 3.68 8.52 -14.72
C ALA A 126 2.24 8.78 -15.20
N ALA A 127 2.05 9.00 -16.52
CA ALA A 127 0.72 9.16 -17.10
C ALA A 127 -0.12 7.88 -16.95
N ALA A 128 0.45 6.72 -17.28
CA ALA A 128 -0.22 5.44 -17.09
C ALA A 128 -0.59 5.16 -15.62
N LEU A 129 0.32 5.47 -14.68
CA LEU A 129 0.02 5.36 -13.25
C LEU A 129 -1.16 6.26 -12.85
N ALA A 130 -1.23 7.49 -13.37
CA ALA A 130 -2.32 8.40 -13.09
C ALA A 130 -3.66 7.85 -13.63
N ASP A 131 -3.67 7.33 -14.85
CA ASP A 131 -4.86 6.72 -15.46
C ASP A 131 -5.36 5.51 -14.65
N ASP A 132 -4.45 4.62 -14.26
CA ASP A 132 -4.79 3.46 -13.42
C ASP A 132 -5.31 3.86 -12.04
N LEU A 133 -4.77 4.93 -11.43
CA LEU A 133 -5.30 5.46 -10.18
C LEU A 133 -6.72 6.03 -10.38
N LEU A 134 -6.97 6.76 -11.46
CA LEU A 134 -8.31 7.29 -11.77
C LEU A 134 -9.32 6.18 -12.04
N GLU A 135 -8.92 5.12 -12.73
CA GLU A 135 -9.75 3.93 -12.93
C GLU A 135 -10.11 3.27 -11.60
N LEU A 136 -9.12 3.06 -10.72
CA LEU A 136 -9.34 2.51 -9.39
C LEU A 136 -10.26 3.40 -8.54
N VAL A 137 -10.17 4.73 -8.67
CA VAL A 137 -11.12 5.65 -8.02
C VAL A 137 -12.54 5.43 -8.48
N GLY A 138 -12.76 5.16 -9.76
CA GLY A 138 -14.08 4.87 -10.30
C GLY A 138 -14.71 3.58 -9.76
N MET A 139 -13.94 2.74 -9.08
CA MET A 139 -14.39 1.48 -8.48
C MET A 139 -14.77 1.60 -6.99
N LEU A 140 -14.49 2.75 -6.34
CA LEU A 140 -14.76 3.01 -4.91
C LEU A 140 -16.05 3.80 -4.70
#